data_AF-A0A2G6DKV8-F1
#
_entry.id   AF-A0A2G6DKV8-F1
#
_cell.length_a   1.000
_cell.length_b   1.000
_cell.length_c   1.000
_cell.angle_alpha   90.00
_cell.angle_beta   90.00
_cell.angle_gamma   90.00
#
_symmetry.space_group_name_H-M   'P 1'
#
loop_
_entity.id
_entity.type
_entity.pdbx_description
1 polymer ?
#
loop_
_entity_poly.entity_id
_entity_poly.type
_entity_poly.pdbx_seq_one_letter_code
_entity_poly.pdbx_strand_id
1 'polypeptide(L)'
;MNRFKKIFIFFLWLISLAGCDHKYSNEFESLGTTPFTVNTWKSASQEEKATMLHSFMLQYNVVGMSPKYLKELLGESTGYYDYDNIPAYLIGSDEIHSEYGNGYLLAFPLDHSTGLIKSYIIIPVP
;
A
#
# COMPACT_ATOMS: atom_id res chain seq x y z
N MET A 1 1.20 -23.32 -59.43
CA MET A 1 1.07 -24.60 -58.70
C MET A 1 2.33 -24.80 -57.87
N ASN A 2 2.34 -25.01 -56.57
CA ASN A 2 1.36 -24.83 -55.52
C ASN A 2 2.15 -25.01 -54.22
N ARG A 3 1.88 -24.14 -53.23
CA ARG A 3 1.79 -24.53 -51.81
C ARG A 3 3.06 -24.98 -51.07
N PHE A 4 4.11 -24.16 -51.04
CA PHE A 4 5.10 -24.26 -49.93
C PHE A 4 5.59 -22.90 -49.42
N LYS A 5 4.93 -21.81 -49.82
CA LYS A 5 5.02 -20.50 -49.17
C LYS A 5 3.73 -20.32 -48.40
N LYS A 6 3.76 -20.30 -47.06
CA LYS A 6 2.77 -19.68 -46.12
C LYS A 6 2.59 -20.37 -44.76
N ILE A 7 3.39 -21.37 -44.39
CA ILE A 7 3.18 -22.07 -43.11
C ILE A 7 4.53 -22.24 -42.44
N PHE A 8 5.11 -21.17 -41.87
CA PHE A 8 6.07 -21.28 -40.76
C PHE A 8 6.49 -19.92 -40.15
N ILE A 9 5.68 -18.87 -40.28
CA ILE A 9 5.93 -17.58 -39.61
C ILE A 9 4.58 -17.04 -39.11
N PHE A 10 3.95 -17.76 -38.18
CA PHE A 10 2.76 -17.26 -37.48
C PHE A 10 2.67 -17.74 -36.02
N PHE A 11 3.79 -18.24 -35.48
CA PHE A 11 3.85 -18.84 -34.14
C PHE A 11 4.94 -18.21 -33.27
N LEU A 12 5.13 -16.89 -33.42
CA LEU A 12 6.12 -16.14 -32.63
C LEU A 12 5.68 -14.69 -32.37
N TRP A 13 4.40 -14.47 -32.09
CA TRP A 13 3.86 -13.18 -31.58
C TRP A 13 2.81 -13.41 -30.47
N LEU A 14 2.99 -14.49 -29.72
CA LEU A 14 2.15 -14.86 -28.56
C LEU A 14 3.01 -14.96 -27.30
N ILE A 15 3.98 -14.05 -27.18
CA ILE A 15 4.85 -13.94 -26.01
C ILE A 15 4.50 -12.63 -25.31
N SER A 16 3.78 -12.80 -24.20
CA SER A 16 3.94 -11.99 -23.00
C SER A 16 3.41 -10.56 -23.03
N LEU A 17 2.09 -10.45 -23.14
CA LEU A 17 1.38 -9.59 -22.18
C LEU A 17 1.11 -10.44 -20.94
N ALA A 18 2.17 -10.75 -20.19
CA ALA A 18 1.99 -11.14 -18.80
C ALA A 18 1.49 -9.88 -18.11
N GLY A 19 0.19 -9.87 -17.82
CA GLY A 19 -0.45 -8.80 -17.09
C GLY A 19 0.27 -8.60 -15.77
N CYS A 20 0.67 -7.35 -15.50
CA CYS A 20 0.69 -6.89 -14.13
C CYS A 20 -0.77 -6.91 -13.67
N ASP A 21 -1.23 -8.04 -13.15
CA ASP A 21 -2.43 -8.11 -12.34
C ASP A 21 -2.11 -7.32 -11.07
N HIS A 22 -2.27 -5.99 -11.14
CA HIS A 22 -2.30 -5.17 -9.95
C HIS A 22 -3.61 -5.53 -9.28
N LYS A 23 -3.59 -6.59 -8.47
CA LYS A 23 -4.69 -6.94 -7.59
C LYS A 23 -4.87 -5.74 -6.68
N TYR A 24 -5.81 -4.88 -7.05
CA TYR A 24 -6.50 -4.04 -6.09
C TYR A 24 -7.16 -5.01 -5.13
N SER A 25 -6.44 -5.37 -4.07
CA SER A 25 -6.99 -6.21 -3.03
C SER A 25 -8.07 -5.37 -2.35
N ASN A 26 -9.23 -5.97 -2.05
CA ASN A 26 -10.26 -5.39 -1.17
C ASN A 26 -9.76 -5.33 0.30
N GLU A 27 -8.44 -5.27 0.46
CA GLU A 27 -7.74 -5.22 1.71
C GLU A 27 -8.05 -3.87 2.33
N PHE A 28 -8.52 -3.90 3.57
CA PHE A 28 -8.99 -2.74 4.32
C PHE A 28 -10.37 -2.18 3.93
N GLU A 29 -11.10 -2.79 2.98
CA GLU A 29 -12.48 -2.34 2.68
C GLU A 29 -13.39 -2.37 3.92
N SER A 30 -13.16 -3.33 4.83
CA SER A 30 -13.86 -3.44 6.12
C SER A 30 -13.60 -2.27 7.08
N LEU A 31 -12.47 -1.56 6.93
CA LEU A 31 -12.15 -0.37 7.72
C LEU A 31 -12.88 0.87 7.20
N GLY A 32 -13.30 0.85 5.93
CA GLY A 32 -14.07 1.91 5.30
C GLY A 32 -13.63 2.22 3.88
N THR A 33 -14.39 3.08 3.23
CA THR A 33 -14.20 3.47 1.83
C THR A 33 -14.21 4.99 1.65
N THR A 34 -13.89 5.73 2.71
CA THR A 34 -13.83 7.19 2.67
C THR A 34 -12.72 7.63 1.71
N PRO A 35 -12.98 8.55 0.77
CA PRO A 35 -11.96 9.01 -0.17
C PRO A 35 -10.73 9.58 0.55
N PHE A 36 -9.55 9.14 0.12
CA PHE A 36 -8.29 9.69 0.63
C PHE A 36 -8.00 11.05 -0.02
N THR A 37 -7.66 12.03 0.82
CA THR A 37 -6.90 13.21 0.37
C THR A 37 -5.83 13.53 1.41
N VAL A 38 -4.71 14.12 0.97
CA VAL A 38 -3.62 14.54 1.86
C VAL A 38 -4.12 15.48 2.96
N ASN A 39 -5.02 16.41 2.62
CA ASN A 39 -5.55 17.37 3.59
C ASN A 39 -6.46 16.68 4.62
N THR A 40 -7.39 15.85 4.15
CA THR A 40 -8.32 15.12 5.02
C THR A 40 -7.55 14.20 5.96
N TRP A 41 -6.58 13.43 5.46
CA TRP A 41 -5.75 12.55 6.28
C TRP A 41 -5.01 13.30 7.39
N LYS A 42 -4.38 14.42 7.05
CA LYS A 42 -3.57 15.18 8.02
C LYS A 42 -4.40 15.83 9.12
N SER A 43 -5.65 16.19 8.84
CA SER A 43 -6.57 16.76 9.84
C SER A 43 -7.44 15.72 10.56
N ALA A 44 -7.48 14.49 10.06
CA ALA A 44 -8.35 13.43 10.55
C ALA A 44 -7.92 12.88 11.92
N SER A 45 -8.92 12.45 12.68
CA SER A 45 -8.73 11.62 13.88
C SER A 45 -8.11 10.27 13.53
N GLN A 46 -7.69 9.52 14.56
CA GLN A 46 -7.17 8.17 14.39
C GLN A 46 -8.19 7.25 13.70
N GLU A 47 -9.46 7.33 14.12
CA GLU A 47 -10.55 6.52 13.57
C GLU A 47 -10.83 6.88 12.12
N GLU A 48 -10.92 8.17 11.80
CA GLU A 48 -11.17 8.67 10.45
C GLU A 48 -10.03 8.27 9.48
N LYS A 49 -8.78 8.20 9.97
CA LYS A 49 -7.66 7.70 9.15
C LYS A 49 -7.85 6.24 8.72
N ALA A 50 -8.39 5.39 9.57
CA ALA A 50 -8.64 3.99 9.19
C ALA A 50 -9.64 3.87 8.04
N THR A 51 -10.69 4.71 8.03
CA THR A 51 -11.72 4.66 6.99
C THR A 51 -11.22 5.10 5.60
N MET A 52 -10.07 5.78 5.55
CA MET A 52 -9.41 6.20 4.31
C MET A 52 -8.34 5.22 3.80
N LEU A 53 -7.94 4.23 4.59
CA LEU A 53 -6.81 3.36 4.27
C LEU A 53 -7.00 2.61 2.95
N HIS A 54 -8.19 2.03 2.74
CA HIS A 54 -8.51 1.33 1.51
C HIS A 54 -8.35 2.25 0.29
N SER A 55 -8.96 3.45 0.31
CA SER A 55 -8.84 4.41 -0.78
C SER A 55 -7.40 4.89 -1.01
N PHE A 56 -6.60 5.05 0.06
CA PHE A 56 -5.18 5.38 -0.05
C PHE A 56 -4.41 4.27 -0.79
N MET A 57 -4.64 3.00 -0.43
CA MET A 57 -3.95 1.86 -1.05
C MET A 57 -4.40 1.62 -2.51
N LEU A 58 -5.63 1.99 -2.87
CA LEU A 58 -6.07 1.99 -4.28
C LEU A 58 -5.40 3.11 -5.09
N GLN A 59 -5.14 4.26 -4.47
CA GLN A 59 -4.60 5.43 -5.16
C GLN A 59 -3.07 5.41 -5.27
N TYR A 60 -2.37 4.83 -4.30
CA TYR A 60 -0.92 4.87 -4.19
C TYR A 60 -0.32 3.46 -4.04
N ASN A 61 0.57 3.10 -4.95
CA ASN A 61 1.46 1.97 -4.72
C ASN A 61 2.61 2.40 -3.79
N VAL A 62 2.55 1.96 -2.54
CA VAL A 62 3.56 2.30 -1.51
C VAL A 62 4.85 1.51 -1.65
N VAL A 63 4.84 0.34 -2.29
CA VAL A 63 6.06 -0.45 -2.48
C VAL A 63 6.97 0.22 -3.52
N GLY A 64 8.22 0.46 -3.14
CA GLY A 64 9.18 1.24 -3.91
C GLY A 64 9.07 2.75 -3.69
N MET A 65 8.13 3.22 -2.87
CA MET A 65 8.00 4.64 -2.54
C MET A 65 9.09 5.08 -1.55
N SER A 66 9.58 6.32 -1.70
CA SER A 66 10.50 6.90 -0.72
C SER A 66 9.76 7.26 0.58
N PRO A 67 10.38 7.07 1.76
CA PRO A 67 9.78 7.47 3.05
C PRO A 67 9.45 8.96 3.12
N LYS A 68 10.28 9.79 2.46
CA LYS A 68 10.04 11.23 2.34
C LYS A 68 8.72 11.53 1.62
N TYR A 69 8.47 10.89 0.49
CA TYR A 69 7.23 11.10 -0.26
C TYR A 69 6.02 10.55 0.50
N LEU A 70 6.15 9.39 1.16
CA LEU A 70 5.09 8.89 2.03
C LEU A 70 4.75 9.88 3.14
N LYS A 71 5.75 10.49 3.77
CA LYS A 71 5.58 11.53 4.80
C LYS A 71 4.95 12.81 4.23
N GLU A 72 5.22 13.17 2.99
CA GLU A 72 4.53 14.29 2.32
C GLU A 72 3.02 14.01 2.16
N LEU A 73 2.64 12.74 1.92
CA LEU A 73 1.24 12.31 1.81
C LEU A 73 0.56 12.19 3.18
N LEU A 74 1.18 11.47 4.12
CA LEU A 74 0.54 11.04 5.38
C LEU A 74 0.91 11.91 6.59
N GLY A 75 1.88 12.80 6.45
CA GLY A 75 2.42 13.58 7.56
C GLY A 75 3.39 12.79 8.44
N GLU A 76 3.70 13.36 9.60
CA GLU A 76 4.56 12.75 10.61
C GLU A 76 3.99 11.43 11.13
N SER A 77 4.88 10.50 11.45
CA SER A 77 4.52 9.23 12.09
C SER A 77 3.88 9.46 13.45
N THR A 78 2.87 8.66 13.77
CA THR A 78 2.15 8.68 15.05
C THR A 78 2.34 7.40 15.85
N GLY A 79 3.09 6.43 15.32
CA GLY A 79 3.46 5.19 15.98
C GLY A 79 4.93 4.87 15.80
N TYR A 80 5.35 3.75 16.39
CA TYR A 80 6.70 3.22 16.34
C TYR A 80 6.68 1.78 15.86
N TYR A 81 7.61 1.39 14.98
CA TYR A 81 7.72 0.01 14.51
C TYR A 81 9.19 -0.40 14.37
N ASP A 82 9.67 -1.27 15.27
CA ASP A 82 11.01 -1.87 15.38
C ASP A 82 12.22 -0.91 15.41
N TYR A 83 12.28 0.07 14.51
CA TYR A 83 13.33 1.05 14.33
C TYR A 83 12.73 2.45 14.11
N ASP A 84 13.39 3.47 14.66
CA ASP A 84 12.94 4.87 14.68
C ASP A 84 12.70 5.50 13.29
N ASN A 85 13.24 4.89 12.23
CA ASN A 85 13.16 5.42 10.87
C ASN A 85 12.05 4.79 10.01
N ILE A 86 11.30 3.82 10.54
CA ILE A 86 10.19 3.20 9.81
C ILE A 86 8.94 4.07 9.98
N PRO A 87 8.35 4.60 8.89
CA PRO A 87 7.10 5.33 8.99
C PRO A 87 6.00 4.45 9.55
N ALA A 88 5.40 4.87 10.66
CA ALA A 88 4.33 4.13 11.30
C ALA A 88 3.23 5.07 11.82
N TYR A 89 1.98 4.62 11.73
CA TYR A 89 0.79 5.41 12.04
C TYR A 89 -0.19 4.57 12.83
N LEU A 90 -0.61 5.06 13.99
CA LEU A 90 -1.79 4.52 14.68
C LEU A 90 -3.05 4.99 13.95
N ILE A 91 -3.96 4.06 13.66
CA ILE A 91 -5.25 4.25 12.99
C ILE A 91 -6.35 3.39 13.65
N GLY A 92 -7.62 3.75 13.47
CA GLY A 92 -8.76 3.00 13.99
C GLY A 92 -9.12 3.34 15.45
N SER A 93 -10.09 2.60 16.00
CA SER A 93 -10.61 2.83 17.36
C SER A 93 -9.54 2.63 18.42
N ASP A 94 -9.59 3.46 19.47
CA ASP A 94 -8.72 3.34 20.65
C ASP A 94 -9.09 2.18 21.59
N GLU A 95 -10.22 1.52 21.37
CA GLU A 95 -10.62 0.28 22.05
C GLU A 95 -9.82 -0.94 21.57
N ILE A 96 -9.16 -0.83 20.41
CA ILE A 96 -8.26 -1.86 19.91
C ILE A 96 -6.92 -1.72 20.63
N HIS A 97 -6.45 -2.77 21.29
CA HIS A 97 -5.16 -2.73 21.97
C HIS A 97 -4.11 -3.51 21.19
N SER A 98 -3.03 -2.83 20.80
CA SER A 98 -1.84 -3.44 20.19
C SER A 98 -0.62 -3.26 21.11
N GLU A 99 0.45 -4.01 20.85
CA GLU A 99 1.73 -3.81 21.54
C GLU A 99 2.37 -2.43 21.25
N TYR A 100 1.87 -1.71 20.25
CA TYR A 100 2.35 -0.41 19.79
C TYR A 100 1.46 0.76 20.25
N GLY A 101 0.41 0.48 21.01
CA GLY A 101 -0.56 1.47 21.50
C GLY A 101 -2.00 1.12 21.16
N ASN A 102 -2.91 2.06 21.42
CA ASN A 102 -4.33 1.92 21.12
C ASN A 102 -4.60 2.22 19.64
N GLY A 103 -5.31 1.34 18.95
CA GLY A 103 -5.52 1.32 17.51
C GLY A 103 -4.71 0.24 16.80
N TYR A 104 -4.91 0.16 15.49
CA TYR A 104 -4.05 -0.58 14.59
C TYR A 104 -2.78 0.23 14.29
N LEU A 105 -1.63 -0.42 14.33
CA LEU A 105 -0.38 0.13 13.81
C LEU A 105 -0.29 -0.17 12.32
N LEU A 106 -0.30 0.85 11.47
CA LEU A 106 0.06 0.80 10.06
C LEU A 106 1.53 1.18 9.89
N ALA A 107 2.38 0.22 9.54
CA ALA A 107 3.82 0.42 9.37
C ALA A 107 4.26 0.20 7.92
N PHE A 108 5.32 0.90 7.50
CA PHE A 108 5.90 0.81 6.15
C PHE A 108 7.38 0.43 6.19
N PRO A 109 7.72 -0.85 6.44
CA PRO A 109 9.11 -1.30 6.54
C PRO A 109 9.94 -0.97 5.29
N LEU A 110 11.22 -0.63 5.53
CA LEU A 110 12.15 -0.22 4.48
C LEU A 110 13.01 -1.39 4.01
N ASP A 111 13.35 -1.39 2.73
CA ASP A 111 14.46 -2.17 2.21
C ASP A 111 15.77 -1.48 2.60
N HIS A 112 16.59 -2.13 3.43
CA HIS A 112 17.84 -1.54 3.94
C HIS A 112 18.88 -1.24 2.86
N SER A 113 18.81 -1.88 1.69
CA SER A 113 19.76 -1.67 0.59
C SER A 113 19.40 -0.45 -0.27
N THR A 114 18.09 -0.16 -0.42
CA THR A 114 17.61 0.94 -1.28
C THR A 114 17.07 2.14 -0.49
N GLY A 115 16.70 1.95 0.78
CA GLY A 115 16.02 2.95 1.59
C GLY A 115 14.56 3.20 1.18
N LEU A 116 14.01 2.41 0.27
CA LEU A 116 12.63 2.51 -0.21
C LEU A 116 11.71 1.60 0.60
N ILE A 117 10.42 1.90 0.60
CA ILE A 117 9.41 1.07 1.25
C ILE A 117 9.36 -0.30 0.55
N LYS A 118 9.52 -1.36 1.33
CA LYS A 118 9.51 -2.75 0.86
C LYS A 118 8.11 -3.37 0.92
N SER A 119 7.35 -3.02 1.93
CA SER A 119 6.03 -3.57 2.24
C SER A 119 5.24 -2.62 3.13
N TYR A 120 4.00 -2.99 3.43
CA TYR A 120 3.21 -2.41 4.52
C TYR A 120 2.73 -3.53 5.43
N ILE A 121 2.45 -3.20 6.69
CA ILE A 121 1.97 -4.14 7.71
C ILE A 121 0.92 -3.43 8.55
N ILE A 122 -0.14 -4.14 8.95
CA ILE A 122 -1.11 -3.68 9.94
C ILE A 122 -1.12 -4.63 11.16
N ILE A 123 -1.07 -4.07 12.38
CA ILE A 123 -1.02 -4.85 13.63
C ILE A 123 -1.97 -4.26 14.69
N PRO A 124 -2.93 -5.03 15.25
CA PRO A 124 -3.34 -6.37 14.79
C PRO A 124 -3.97 -6.32 13.38
N VAL A 125 -4.27 -7.48 12.81
CA VAL A 125 -5.03 -7.54 11.55
C VAL A 125 -6.50 -7.20 11.84
N PRO A 126 -7.11 -6.26 11.09
CA PRO A 126 -8.50 -5.86 11.24
C PRO A 126 -9.52 -6.89 10.74
#